data_AF-A0A645FI73-F1
#
_entry.id   AF-A0A645FI73-F1
#
_cell.length_a   1.000
_cell.length_b   1.000
_cell.length_c   1.000
_cell.angle_alpha   90.00
_cell.angle_beta   90.00
_cell.angle_gamma   90.00
#
_symmetry.space_group_name_H-M   'P 1'
#
loop_
_entity.id
_entity.type
_entity.pdbx_description
1 polymer ?
#
loop_
_entity_poly.entity_id
_entity_poly.type
_entity_poly.pdbx_seq_one_letter_code
_entity_poly.pdbx_strand_id
1 'polypeptide(L)'
;MNAFATSINGLKLVAGNRNVSGDPTSNRIYAAEYGFNALGGKMVADYYKNDTKDQELYGLSTGFQVAKNLAFNASYYDNHDADATAVSYGVKLNKLGLSATYKDVEAAAYTGFGTIANDQSTAALANGFKGMEYQLDRALDKNAVLSVKYQDFEDQDGVKMDARTQATVNVKF
;
A
#
# COMPACT_ATOMS: atom_id res chain seq x y z
N MET A 1 -6.09 -9.00 -15.79
CA MET A 1 -7.17 -9.00 -14.77
C MET A 1 -8.44 -8.51 -15.45
N ASN A 2 -9.55 -9.20 -15.27
CA ASN A 2 -10.87 -8.74 -15.76
C ASN A 2 -11.68 -8.36 -14.53
N ALA A 3 -11.93 -7.07 -14.31
CA ALA A 3 -12.60 -6.57 -13.12
C ALA A 3 -13.59 -5.45 -13.44
N PHE A 4 -14.65 -5.38 -12.64
CA PHE A 4 -15.55 -4.25 -12.56
C PHE A 4 -15.15 -3.40 -11.36
N ALA A 5 -15.08 -2.08 -11.57
CA ALA A 5 -14.81 -1.13 -10.51
C ALA A 5 -15.89 -0.03 -10.50
N THR A 6 -16.33 0.35 -9.31
CA THR A 6 -17.27 1.46 -9.11
C THR A 6 -16.83 2.35 -7.96
N SER A 7 -17.27 3.61 -7.98
CA SER A 7 -16.96 4.59 -6.96
C SER A 7 -18.18 5.49 -6.70
N ILE A 8 -18.58 5.62 -5.43
CA ILE A 8 -19.66 6.51 -5.00
C ILE A 8 -19.35 7.08 -3.62
N ASN A 9 -19.39 8.41 -3.48
CA ASN A 9 -19.26 9.12 -2.18
C ASN A 9 -18.11 8.63 -1.27
N GLY A 10 -16.93 8.36 -1.86
CA GLY A 10 -15.76 7.91 -1.10
C GLY A 10 -15.65 6.40 -0.89
N LEU A 11 -16.66 5.63 -1.27
CA LEU A 11 -16.60 4.16 -1.38
C LEU A 11 -16.14 3.77 -2.79
N LYS A 12 -15.05 3.02 -2.88
CA LYS A 12 -14.60 2.34 -4.09
C LYS A 12 -14.79 0.84 -3.92
N LEU A 13 -15.30 0.18 -4.94
CA LEU A 13 -15.48 -1.27 -4.98
C LEU A 13 -14.82 -1.82 -6.23
N VAL A 14 -14.17 -2.98 -6.11
CA VAL A 14 -13.62 -3.75 -7.22
C VAL A 14 -14.03 -5.20 -7.05
N ALA A 15 -14.53 -5.83 -8.12
CA ALA A 15 -14.80 -7.25 -8.15
C ALA A 15 -14.33 -7.82 -9.50
N GLY A 16 -13.59 -8.92 -9.49
CA GLY A 16 -13.06 -9.45 -10.75
C GLY A 16 -12.29 -10.74 -10.63
N ASN A 17 -11.88 -11.23 -11.80
CA ASN A 17 -11.09 -12.42 -11.98
C ASN A 17 -9.64 -12.05 -12.27
N ARG A 18 -8.72 -12.53 -11.43
CA ARG A 18 -7.28 -12.43 -11.64
C ARG A 18 -6.75 -13.75 -12.14
N ASN A 19 -6.53 -13.81 -13.46
CA ASN A 19 -5.76 -14.89 -14.07
C ASN A 19 -4.28 -14.72 -13.69
N VAL A 20 -3.71 -15.71 -13.02
CA VAL A 20 -2.28 -15.79 -12.74
C VAL A 20 -1.71 -16.86 -13.66
N SER A 21 -0.71 -16.54 -14.48
CA SER A 21 -0.06 -17.56 -15.32
C SER A 21 0.48 -18.69 -14.44
N GLY A 22 0.06 -19.93 -14.73
CA GLY A 22 0.45 -21.12 -13.97
C GLY A 22 -0.55 -21.57 -12.91
N ASP A 23 -1.64 -20.83 -12.66
CA ASP A 23 -2.74 -21.24 -11.79
C ASP A 23 -4.03 -21.39 -12.63
N PRO A 24 -4.57 -22.62 -12.83
CA PRO A 24 -5.77 -22.84 -13.63
C PRO A 24 -7.04 -22.33 -12.94
N THR A 25 -6.96 -21.94 -11.65
CA THR A 25 -8.09 -21.35 -10.93
C THR A 25 -8.08 -19.83 -11.11
N SER A 26 -9.17 -19.30 -11.67
CA SER A 26 -9.39 -17.85 -11.72
C SER A 26 -9.59 -17.34 -10.30
N ASN A 27 -8.59 -16.66 -9.73
CA ASN A 27 -8.69 -16.04 -8.42
C ASN A 27 -9.78 -14.97 -8.45
N ARG A 28 -10.91 -15.24 -7.79
CA ARG A 28 -11.99 -14.25 -7.68
C ARG A 28 -11.66 -13.30 -6.54
N ILE A 29 -11.48 -12.04 -6.90
CA ILE A 29 -11.06 -10.98 -6.00
C ILE A 29 -12.22 -10.00 -5.80
N TYR A 30 -12.43 -9.62 -4.55
CA TYR A 30 -13.25 -8.49 -4.16
C TYR A 30 -12.41 -7.54 -3.33
N ALA A 31 -12.56 -6.24 -3.56
CA ALA A 31 -11.94 -5.23 -2.73
C ALA A 31 -12.89 -4.06 -2.52
N ALA A 32 -12.84 -3.45 -1.35
CA ALA A 32 -13.54 -2.24 -1.02
C ALA A 32 -12.60 -1.28 -0.30
N GLU A 33 -12.69 0.01 -0.62
CA GLU A 33 -11.98 1.09 0.07
C GLU A 33 -13.01 2.17 0.41
N TYR A 34 -13.10 2.56 1.68
CA TYR A 34 -13.97 3.64 2.12
C TYR A 34 -13.19 4.73 2.85
N GLY A 35 -13.12 5.91 2.23
CA GLY A 35 -12.52 7.09 2.83
C GLY A 35 -13.54 7.91 3.64
N PHE A 36 -13.21 8.24 4.88
CA PHE A 36 -14.04 9.07 5.75
C PHE A 36 -13.20 10.00 6.62
N ASN A 37 -13.82 11.03 7.19
CA ASN A 37 -13.16 11.90 8.17
C ASN A 37 -13.62 11.52 9.58
N ALA A 38 -12.66 11.30 10.48
CA ALA A 38 -12.94 11.05 11.90
C ALA A 38 -11.81 11.63 12.74
N LEU A 39 -12.14 12.10 13.96
CA LEU A 39 -11.15 12.60 14.93
C LEU A 39 -10.21 13.70 14.38
N GLY A 40 -10.68 14.51 13.42
CA GLY A 40 -9.88 15.56 12.77
C GLY A 40 -8.86 15.06 11.73
N GLY A 41 -8.84 13.76 11.45
CA GLY A 41 -7.99 13.12 10.43
C GLY A 41 -8.79 12.50 9.30
N LYS A 42 -8.07 12.15 8.22
CA LYS A 42 -8.60 11.32 7.13
C LYS A 42 -8.32 9.87 7.47
N MET A 43 -9.38 9.06 7.46
CA MET A 43 -9.33 7.62 7.67
C MET A 43 -9.71 6.92 6.37
N VAL A 44 -9.14 5.74 6.15
CA VAL A 44 -9.48 4.85 5.04
C VAL A 44 -9.63 3.46 5.60
N ALA A 45 -10.80 2.86 5.44
CA ALA A 45 -11.03 1.45 5.74
C ALA A 45 -10.93 0.65 4.44
N ASP A 46 -10.13 -0.41 4.46
CA ASP A 46 -9.90 -1.30 3.33
C ASP A 46 -10.45 -2.69 3.65
N TYR A 47 -10.95 -3.36 2.62
CA TYR A 47 -11.32 -4.76 2.64
C TYR A 47 -10.81 -5.41 1.36
N TYR A 48 -10.26 -6.61 1.48
CA TYR A 48 -9.83 -7.42 0.34
C TYR A 48 -10.16 -8.89 0.61
N LYS A 49 -10.70 -9.56 -0.40
CA LYS A 49 -10.95 -10.99 -0.35
C LYS A 49 -10.49 -11.67 -1.63
N ASN A 50 -9.81 -12.80 -1.49
CA ASN A 50 -9.55 -13.74 -2.56
C ASN A 50 -10.23 -15.07 -2.24
N ASP A 51 -11.40 -15.30 -2.83
CA ASP A 51 -12.23 -16.50 -2.63
C ASP A 51 -11.51 -17.81 -2.98
N THR A 52 -10.43 -17.76 -3.74
CA THR A 52 -9.72 -18.94 -4.27
C THR A 52 -8.48 -19.31 -3.45
N LYS A 53 -8.03 -18.40 -2.57
CA LYS A 53 -6.83 -18.60 -1.75
C LYS A 53 -7.14 -18.51 -0.25
N ASP A 54 -8.41 -18.56 0.15
CA ASP A 54 -8.88 -18.39 1.54
C ASP A 54 -8.14 -17.24 2.23
N GLN A 55 -8.21 -16.06 1.61
CA GLN A 55 -7.51 -14.87 2.07
C GLN A 55 -8.51 -13.73 2.19
N GLU A 56 -8.71 -13.27 3.41
CA GLU A 56 -9.56 -12.13 3.74
C GLU A 56 -8.80 -11.12 4.61
N LEU A 57 -8.68 -9.88 4.11
CA LEU A 57 -7.96 -8.81 4.76
C LEU A 57 -8.85 -7.62 5.08
N TYR A 58 -8.62 -7.07 6.27
CA TYR A 58 -9.21 -5.82 6.74
C TYR A 58 -8.10 -4.82 7.01
N GLY A 59 -8.26 -3.59 6.54
CA GLY A 59 -7.27 -2.54 6.71
C GLY A 59 -7.87 -1.27 7.28
N LEU A 60 -7.08 -0.55 8.06
CA LEU A 60 -7.37 0.81 8.49
C LEU A 60 -6.11 1.66 8.34
N SER A 61 -6.22 2.71 7.53
CA SER A 61 -5.18 3.71 7.34
C SER A 61 -5.64 5.07 7.83
N THR A 62 -4.72 5.87 8.35
CA THR A 62 -4.96 7.25 8.78
C THR A 62 -3.85 8.17 8.29
N GLY A 63 -4.22 9.41 8.01
CA GLY A 63 -3.28 10.49 7.74
C GLY A 63 -3.80 11.81 8.31
N PHE A 64 -2.94 12.48 9.07
CA PHE A 64 -3.25 13.80 9.63
C PHE A 64 -2.05 14.72 9.66
N GLN A 65 -2.34 16.02 9.61
CA GLN A 65 -1.32 17.06 9.68
C GLN A 65 -1.02 17.34 11.16
N VAL A 66 0.22 17.07 11.58
CA VAL A 66 0.67 17.26 12.97
C VAL A 66 1.06 18.72 13.20
N ALA A 67 1.72 19.33 12.21
CA ALA A 67 2.11 20.74 12.24
C ALA A 67 2.16 21.32 10.83
N LYS A 68 2.44 22.62 10.70
CA LYS A 68 2.64 23.25 9.39
C LYS A 68 3.75 22.52 8.63
N ASN A 69 3.43 21.98 7.46
CA ASN A 69 4.32 21.20 6.61
C ASN A 69 4.79 19.85 7.17
N LEU A 70 4.21 19.33 8.26
CA LEU A 70 4.52 18.02 8.82
C LEU A 70 3.24 17.19 8.91
N ALA A 71 3.20 16.07 8.21
CA ALA A 71 2.12 15.10 8.26
C ALA A 71 2.62 13.77 8.82
N PHE A 72 1.73 13.06 9.50
CA PHE A 72 1.92 11.69 9.95
C PHE A 72 0.94 10.77 9.22
N ASN A 73 1.38 9.56 8.95
CA ASN A 73 0.53 8.48 8.45
C ASN A 73 0.77 7.20 9.26
N ALA A 74 -0.27 6.39 9.35
CA ALA A 74 -0.17 5.04 9.88
C ALA A 74 -1.21 4.14 9.20
N SER A 75 -0.91 2.86 9.12
CA SER A 75 -1.84 1.84 8.65
C SER A 75 -1.66 0.54 9.43
N TYR A 76 -2.74 -0.20 9.56
CA TYR A 76 -2.77 -1.56 10.06
C TYR A 76 -3.67 -2.39 9.14
N TYR A 77 -3.21 -3.59 8.79
CA TYR A 77 -3.97 -4.59 8.07
C TYR A 77 -3.88 -5.92 8.80
N ASP A 78 -4.98 -6.65 8.82
CA ASP A 78 -5.13 -7.98 9.40
C ASP A 78 -5.61 -8.93 8.32
N ASN A 79 -4.91 -10.04 8.12
CA ASN A 79 -5.37 -11.20 7.38
C ASN A 79 -5.83 -12.26 8.36
N HIS A 80 -7.14 -12.26 8.64
CA HIS A 80 -7.74 -13.07 9.68
C HIS A 80 -7.53 -14.58 9.44
N ASP A 81 -7.64 -15.02 8.19
CA ASP A 81 -7.57 -16.44 7.83
C ASP A 81 -6.16 -17.02 7.97
N ALA A 82 -5.13 -16.18 7.89
CA ALA A 82 -3.73 -16.59 7.87
C ALA A 82 -2.94 -16.18 9.12
N ASP A 83 -3.60 -15.61 10.14
CA ASP A 83 -2.98 -15.07 11.36
C ASP A 83 -1.76 -14.19 11.04
N ALA A 84 -1.96 -13.23 10.12
CA ALA A 84 -0.89 -12.39 9.60
C ALA A 84 -1.32 -10.93 9.55
N THR A 85 -0.39 -10.03 9.85
CA THR A 85 -0.62 -8.59 9.97
C THR A 85 0.36 -7.78 9.15
N ALA A 86 -0.03 -6.54 8.85
CA ALA A 86 0.85 -5.56 8.23
C ALA A 86 0.66 -4.20 8.89
N VAL A 87 1.75 -3.58 9.32
CA VAL A 87 1.78 -2.22 9.86
C VAL A 87 2.64 -1.32 8.99
N SER A 88 2.21 -0.07 8.87
CA SER A 88 3.10 0.98 8.40
C SER A 88 2.88 2.26 9.19
N TYR A 89 3.93 3.05 9.34
CA TYR A 89 3.82 4.39 9.90
C TYR A 89 4.96 5.26 9.41
N GLY A 90 4.69 6.55 9.29
CA GLY A 90 5.65 7.44 8.68
C GLY A 90 5.31 8.91 8.83
N VAL A 91 6.25 9.73 8.39
CA VAL A 91 6.15 11.18 8.40
C VAL A 91 6.43 11.75 7.02
N LYS A 92 5.80 12.88 6.70
CA LYS A 92 6.05 13.64 5.48
C LYS A 92 6.28 15.11 5.79
N LEU A 93 7.42 15.62 5.33
CA LEU A 93 7.75 17.04 5.29
C LEU A 93 7.20 17.64 4.01
N ASN A 94 5.92 18.06 4.02
CA ASN A 94 5.17 18.48 2.82
C ASN A 94 5.89 19.57 2.01
N LYS A 95 6.53 20.54 2.68
CA LYS A 95 7.26 21.61 2.00
C LYS A 95 8.48 21.07 1.24
N LEU A 96 9.14 20.06 1.79
CA LEU A 96 10.31 19.44 1.18
C LEU A 96 9.93 18.21 0.33
N GLY A 97 8.66 17.83 0.26
CA GLY A 97 8.22 16.61 -0.44
C GLY A 97 8.91 15.33 0.04
N LEU A 98 9.56 15.33 1.20
CA LEU A 98 10.32 14.20 1.71
C LEU A 98 9.45 13.40 2.68
N SER A 99 9.43 12.08 2.54
CA SER A 99 8.82 11.19 3.52
C SER A 99 9.74 10.02 3.87
N ALA A 100 9.54 9.53 5.10
CA ALA A 100 10.12 8.31 5.60
C ALA A 100 9.00 7.48 6.24
N THR A 101 8.89 6.23 5.84
CA THR A 101 7.83 5.31 6.27
C THR A 101 8.46 3.98 6.63
N TYR A 102 8.22 3.53 7.86
CA TYR A 102 8.50 2.15 8.26
C TYR A 102 7.34 1.26 7.80
N LYS A 103 7.68 0.07 7.32
CA LYS A 103 6.73 -0.98 6.96
C LYS A 103 7.17 -2.27 7.63
N ASP A 104 6.21 -3.05 8.11
CA ASP A 104 6.40 -4.40 8.59
C ASP A 104 5.19 -5.21 8.14
N VAL A 105 5.41 -6.16 7.24
CA VAL A 105 4.38 -6.84 6.47
C VAL A 105 4.70 -8.31 6.47
N GLU A 106 3.86 -9.10 7.13
CA GLU A 106 3.99 -10.56 7.10
C GLU A 106 3.57 -11.09 5.71
N ALA A 107 4.14 -12.23 5.30
CA ALA A 107 3.97 -12.79 3.96
C ALA A 107 2.50 -12.86 3.51
N ALA A 108 1.63 -13.37 4.39
CA ALA A 108 0.22 -13.55 4.08
C ALA A 108 -0.59 -12.24 4.22
N ALA A 109 -0.06 -11.20 4.86
CA ALA A 109 -0.71 -9.91 4.99
C ALA A 109 -0.40 -8.95 3.82
N TYR A 110 0.56 -9.29 2.94
CA TYR A 110 0.84 -8.48 1.77
C TYR A 110 -0.29 -8.53 0.74
N THR A 111 -0.70 -7.35 0.26
CA THR A 111 -1.58 -7.23 -0.90
C THR A 111 -1.04 -6.17 -1.87
N GLY A 112 -1.43 -6.29 -3.14
CA GLY A 112 -1.19 -5.24 -4.14
C GLY A 112 -2.17 -4.07 -4.04
N PHE A 113 -2.88 -3.93 -2.91
CA PHE A 113 -3.92 -2.93 -2.68
C PHE A 113 -3.58 -2.07 -1.45
N GLY A 114 -4.22 -0.91 -1.34
CA GLY A 114 -4.07 -0.02 -0.20
C GLY A 114 -2.67 0.57 -0.03
N THR A 115 -2.33 0.94 1.20
CA THR A 115 -1.07 1.62 1.54
C THR A 115 0.12 0.68 1.71
N ILE A 116 -0.14 -0.63 1.86
CA ILE A 116 0.86 -1.70 1.95
C ILE A 116 1.33 -2.19 0.57
N ALA A 117 0.64 -1.79 -0.50
CA ALA A 117 1.06 -2.06 -1.86
C ALA A 117 2.51 -1.58 -2.10
N ASN A 118 3.24 -2.39 -2.86
CA ASN A 118 4.66 -2.17 -3.09
C ASN A 118 5.00 -2.51 -4.56
N ASP A 119 5.97 -1.80 -5.10
CA ASP A 119 6.49 -1.97 -6.46
C ASP A 119 7.51 -3.12 -6.56
N GLN A 120 7.98 -3.65 -5.41
CA GLN A 120 8.78 -4.88 -5.30
C GLN A 120 8.07 -6.08 -5.94
N SER A 121 8.84 -7.02 -6.51
CA SER A 121 8.25 -8.21 -7.13
C SER A 121 7.61 -9.08 -6.06
N THR A 122 6.47 -9.71 -6.36
CA THR A 122 5.80 -10.61 -5.40
C THR A 122 6.69 -11.76 -4.96
N ALA A 123 7.59 -12.23 -5.85
CA ALA A 123 8.56 -13.27 -5.53
C ALA A 123 9.59 -12.81 -4.48
N ALA A 124 10.04 -11.55 -4.54
CA ALA A 124 10.94 -11.00 -3.53
C ALA A 124 10.25 -10.84 -2.17
N LEU A 125 8.93 -10.64 -2.14
CA LEU A 125 8.15 -10.42 -0.93
C LEU A 125 7.53 -11.71 -0.35
N ALA A 126 7.91 -12.89 -0.85
CA ALA A 126 7.27 -14.15 -0.52
C ALA A 126 7.31 -14.50 0.98
N ASN A 127 8.34 -14.02 1.70
CA ASN A 127 8.51 -14.23 3.14
C ASN A 127 8.03 -13.05 3.98
N GLY A 128 7.31 -12.09 3.38
CA GLY A 128 7.06 -10.79 4.01
C GLY A 128 8.31 -9.92 3.99
N PHE A 129 8.18 -8.71 4.53
CA PHE A 129 9.26 -7.74 4.56
C PHE A 129 9.06 -6.73 5.69
N LYS A 130 10.16 -6.18 6.19
CA LYS A 130 10.17 -5.05 7.11
C LYS A 130 11.32 -4.09 6.81
N GLY A 131 11.15 -2.82 7.19
CA GLY A 131 12.19 -1.80 7.04
C GLY A 131 11.66 -0.47 6.54
N MET A 132 12.54 0.32 5.92
CA MET A 132 12.30 1.73 5.64
C MET A 132 12.10 2.02 4.15
N GLU A 133 11.08 2.82 3.86
CA GLU A 133 10.85 3.46 2.57
C GLU A 133 11.04 4.97 2.70
N TYR A 134 11.87 5.52 1.83
CA TYR A 134 12.11 6.95 1.71
C TYR A 134 11.62 7.44 0.35
N GLN A 135 10.91 8.56 0.33
CA GLN A 135 10.42 9.13 -0.91
C GLN A 135 10.64 10.64 -0.97
N LEU A 136 11.04 11.12 -2.15
CA LEU A 136 11.16 12.52 -2.50
C LEU A 136 10.19 12.84 -3.66
N ASP A 137 9.24 13.73 -3.40
CA ASP A 137 8.39 14.33 -4.41
C ASP A 137 8.87 15.76 -4.74
N ARG A 138 9.13 16.02 -6.02
CA ARG A 138 9.56 17.32 -6.54
C ARG A 138 8.68 17.71 -7.72
N ALA A 139 8.01 18.85 -7.60
CA ALA A 139 7.36 19.46 -8.75
C ALA A 139 8.42 19.88 -9.77
N LEU A 140 8.35 19.34 -10.98
CA LEU A 140 9.15 19.77 -12.12
C LEU A 140 8.47 20.93 -12.84
N ASP A 141 7.14 20.86 -12.92
CA ASP A 141 6.25 21.88 -13.47
C ASP A 141 4.86 21.76 -12.79
N LYS A 142 3.93 22.67 -13.10
CA LYS A 142 2.54 22.68 -12.60
C LYS A 142 1.81 21.35 -12.78
N ASN A 143 2.17 20.61 -13.83
CA ASN A 143 1.51 19.37 -14.24
C ASN A 143 2.44 18.14 -14.18
N ALA A 144 3.67 18.30 -13.71
CA ALA A 144 4.68 17.25 -13.72
C ALA A 144 5.36 17.13 -12.36
N VAL A 145 5.34 15.93 -11.78
CA VAL A 145 5.98 15.62 -10.50
C VAL A 145 6.95 14.47 -10.68
N LEU A 146 8.21 14.69 -10.29
CA LEU A 146 9.19 13.63 -10.09
C LEU A 146 9.01 13.03 -8.70
N SER A 147 8.85 11.71 -8.64
CA SER A 147 8.88 10.94 -7.40
C SER A 147 10.06 9.99 -7.43
N VAL A 148 10.97 10.11 -6.48
CA VAL A 148 12.09 9.19 -6.26
C VAL A 148 11.85 8.42 -4.98
N LYS A 149 11.87 7.09 -5.04
CA LYS A 149 11.63 6.18 -3.92
C LYS A 149 12.87 5.31 -3.71
N TYR A 150 13.28 5.15 -2.46
CA TYR A 150 14.31 4.22 -2.03
C TYR A 150 13.74 3.31 -0.94
N GLN A 151 13.97 2.01 -1.06
CA GLN A 151 13.46 0.98 -0.16
C GLN A 151 14.63 0.16 0.35
N ASP A 152 14.81 0.14 1.67
CA ASP A 152 15.76 -0.69 2.38
C ASP A 152 14.96 -1.63 3.28
N PHE A 153 14.75 -2.85 2.79
CA PHE A 153 13.99 -3.87 3.45
C PHE A 153 14.85 -5.10 3.75
N GLU A 154 14.41 -5.82 4.75
CA GLU A 154 14.81 -7.18 5.09
C GLU A 154 13.56 -8.07 5.11
N ASP A 155 13.73 -9.37 4.98
CA ASP A 155 12.63 -10.29 5.23
C ASP A 155 12.30 -10.38 6.73
N GLN A 156 11.28 -11.15 7.08
CA GLN A 156 10.82 -11.28 8.46
C GLN A 156 11.90 -11.88 9.39
N ASP A 157 12.80 -12.70 8.85
CA ASP A 157 13.92 -13.32 9.57
C ASP A 157 15.15 -12.39 9.68
N GLY A 158 15.11 -11.19 9.09
CA GLY A 158 16.19 -10.21 9.13
C GLY A 158 17.26 -10.42 8.05
N VAL A 159 16.97 -11.23 7.03
CA VAL A 159 17.85 -11.37 5.87
C VAL A 159 17.65 -10.16 4.97
N LYS A 160 18.75 -9.44 4.71
CA LYS A 160 18.71 -8.23 3.89
C LYS A 160 18.21 -8.54 2.47
N MET A 161 17.22 -7.78 2.03
CA MET A 161 16.74 -7.81 0.66
C MET A 161 17.53 -6.81 -0.19
N ASP A 162 17.53 -7.00 -1.51
CA ASP A 162 18.13 -6.04 -2.43
C ASP A 162 17.43 -4.69 -2.30
N ALA A 163 18.22 -3.67 -1.93
CA ALA A 163 17.74 -2.31 -1.84
C ALA A 163 17.25 -1.84 -3.21
N ARG A 164 16.10 -1.17 -3.25
CA ARG A 164 15.45 -0.78 -4.49
C ARG A 164 15.28 0.72 -4.59
N THR A 165 15.74 1.27 -5.71
CA THR A 165 15.50 2.67 -6.09
C THR A 165 14.57 2.72 -7.30
N GLN A 166 13.57 3.59 -7.25
CA GLN A 166 12.67 3.87 -8.36
C GLN A 166 12.56 5.38 -8.56
N ALA A 167 12.50 5.81 -9.82
CA ALA A 167 12.17 7.19 -10.18
C ALA A 167 11.03 7.17 -11.19
N THR A 168 9.98 7.95 -10.93
CA THR A 168 8.78 8.04 -11.76
C THR A 168 8.46 9.51 -12.01
N VAL A 169 8.11 9.86 -13.24
CA VAL A 169 7.56 11.17 -13.59
C VAL A 169 6.07 11.02 -13.85
N ASN A 170 5.26 11.67 -13.01
CA ASN A 170 3.81 11.67 -13.12
C ASN A 170 3.37 12.96 -13.82
N VAL A 171 2.75 12.83 -15.00
CA VAL A 171 2.24 13.96 -15.80
C VAL A 171 0.72 13.92 -15.82
N LYS A 172 0.09 15.05 -15.51
CA LYS A 172 -1.37 15.23 -15.65
C LYS A 172 -1.65 16.12 -16.86
N PHE A 173 -2.48 15.60 -17.77
CA PHE A 173 -2.96 16.32 -18.95
C PHE A 173 -4.27 17.03 -18.65
#